data_AF-A0AA43DP57-F1
#
_entry.id   AF-A0AA43DP57-F1
#
_cell.length_a   1.000
_cell.length_b   1.000
_cell.length_c   1.000
_cell.angle_alpha   90.00
_cell.angle_beta   90.00
_cell.angle_gamma   90.00
#
_symmetry.space_group_name_H-M   'P 1'
#
loop_
_entity.id
_entity.type
_entity.pdbx_description
1 polymer ?
#
loop_
_entity_poly.entity_id
_entity_poly.type
_entity_poly.pdbx_seq_one_letter_code
_entity_poly.pdbx_strand_id
1 'polypeptide(L)'
;MNFSEHAFESAKIFRWLRDMEENPLQYYQVELSDNSSGAYAPLMLSDSYVASKDLDPSIKMFELAEQKLILNMLIDGVIHEGETAAGCNWRLKLLGWYKSLSQEEKRALPIFGNKLKLSKSVVPASALEAIKYGYSRYESVRLAYDDINADLQSLGAASASYMTVKERIESKGEFVPQENALVDFKRLQMLDFAALDGLEKSSEGRPFNDLKHAFATASLGTTSDSGASNYHEGFKWFTRLLTGQGFSGMEPLTEVLDPFSLPLFRSYLERHIVEGTLSPVTATTLVSAVRSTLTTIKNIKGYAGSDFINCQGFDADRVTDAYRPYSSAERVRISTSVNEDIEHYNTLAQPYQRSGIGEDCSGLMIPDTHLGENIARYRGV
;
A
#
# COMPACT_ATOMS: atom_id res chain seq x y z
N MET A 1 16.83 16.72 58.08
CA MET A 1 18.12 16.56 57.37
C MET A 1 19.18 17.40 58.04
N ASN A 2 20.35 16.82 58.29
CA ASN A 2 21.53 17.54 58.76
C ASN A 2 22.26 18.21 57.57
N PHE A 3 23.04 19.27 57.79
CA PHE A 3 23.73 20.03 56.72
C PHE A 3 24.60 19.13 55.80
N SER A 4 25.20 18.09 56.38
CA SER A 4 25.99 17.09 55.66
C SER A 4 25.18 16.23 54.67
N GLU A 5 23.92 15.90 55.00
CA GLU A 5 23.04 15.10 54.13
C GLU A 5 22.59 15.94 52.94
N HIS A 6 22.19 17.20 53.18
CA HIS A 6 21.80 18.11 52.12
C HIS A 6 22.93 18.39 51.12
N ALA A 7 24.18 18.52 51.61
CA ALA A 7 25.34 18.70 50.74
C ALA A 7 25.66 17.44 49.91
N PHE A 8 25.50 16.25 50.49
CA PHE A 8 25.71 14.98 49.81
C PHE A 8 24.69 14.77 48.68
N GLU A 9 23.40 14.98 48.96
CA GLU A 9 22.35 14.83 47.95
C GLU A 9 22.46 15.89 46.84
N SER A 10 22.84 17.13 47.18
CA SER A 10 23.12 18.17 46.19
C SER A 10 24.26 17.74 45.24
N ALA A 11 25.34 17.15 45.77
CA ALA A 11 26.45 16.68 44.95
C ALA A 11 26.06 15.52 44.01
N LYS A 12 25.11 14.67 44.43
CA LYS A 12 24.56 13.58 43.62
C LYS A 12 23.76 14.12 42.44
N ILE A 13 22.90 15.11 42.67
CA ILE A 13 22.13 15.80 41.61
C ILE A 13 23.07 16.45 40.58
N PHE A 14 24.12 17.15 41.05
CA PHE A 14 25.10 17.75 40.15
C PHE A 14 25.85 16.72 39.30
N ARG A 15 26.23 15.58 39.90
CA ARG A 15 26.90 14.50 39.17
C ARG A 15 25.97 13.92 38.11
N TRP A 16 24.74 13.60 38.47
CA TRP A 16 23.73 13.10 37.54
C TRP A 16 23.51 14.05 36.35
N LEU A 17 23.35 15.36 36.62
CA LEU A 17 23.16 16.34 35.56
C LEU A 17 24.38 16.47 34.66
N ARG A 18 25.59 16.44 35.22
CA ARG A 18 26.83 16.48 34.45
C ARG A 18 26.99 15.22 33.58
N ASP A 19 26.65 14.05 34.10
CA ASP A 19 26.72 12.79 33.35
C ASP A 19 25.75 12.81 32.14
N MET A 20 24.60 13.49 32.28
CA MET A 20 23.65 13.75 31.18
C MET A 20 24.21 14.72 30.13
N GLU A 21 24.94 15.76 30.55
CA GLU A 21 25.60 16.72 29.65
C GLU A 21 26.78 16.08 28.90
N GLU A 22 27.53 15.19 29.55
CA GLU A 22 28.67 14.48 28.94
C GLU A 22 28.22 13.34 28.01
N ASN A 23 27.03 12.77 28.22
CA ASN A 23 26.49 11.69 27.40
C ASN A 23 25.02 11.94 27.01
N PRO A 24 24.77 12.74 25.95
CA PRO A 24 23.43 13.09 25.50
C PRO A 24 22.55 11.91 25.08
N LEU A 25 23.13 10.72 24.80
CA LEU A 25 22.32 9.51 24.53
C LEU A 25 21.49 9.09 25.75
N GLN A 26 21.86 9.53 26.96
CA GLN A 26 21.08 9.27 28.16
C GLN A 26 19.73 10.00 28.16
N TYR A 27 19.55 11.05 27.35
CA TYR A 27 18.25 11.73 27.20
C TYR A 27 17.15 10.76 26.78
N TYR A 28 17.47 9.74 25.98
CA TYR A 28 16.49 8.77 25.51
C TYR A 28 16.05 7.76 26.58
N GLN A 29 16.68 7.78 27.76
CA GLN A 29 16.29 6.97 28.92
C GLN A 29 15.44 7.75 29.92
N VAL A 30 15.28 9.06 29.73
CA VAL A 30 14.47 9.91 30.60
C VAL A 30 12.99 9.56 30.43
N GLU A 31 12.26 9.48 31.54
CA GLU A 31 10.81 9.41 31.53
C GLU A 31 10.23 10.69 32.14
N LEU A 32 9.25 11.27 31.44
CA LEU A 32 8.60 12.52 31.79
C LEU A 32 7.17 12.26 32.29
N SER A 33 6.67 13.18 33.11
CA SER A 33 5.27 13.29 33.51
C SER A 33 4.78 14.74 33.29
N ASP A 34 3.46 14.89 33.15
CA ASP A 34 2.85 16.21 33.00
C ASP A 34 2.90 16.96 34.33
N ASN A 35 3.34 18.23 34.31
CA ASN A 35 3.43 19.05 35.50
C ASN A 35 2.13 19.84 35.74
N SER A 36 1.16 19.19 36.39
CA SER A 36 -0.11 19.80 36.77
C SER A 36 0.02 20.98 37.76
N SER A 37 1.16 21.08 38.45
CA SER A 37 1.50 22.15 39.39
C SER A 37 2.32 23.30 38.78
N GLY A 38 2.58 23.25 37.47
CA GLY A 38 3.70 23.95 36.82
C GLY A 38 3.76 25.46 37.05
N ALA A 39 4.71 25.91 37.87
CA ALA A 39 5.07 27.32 37.99
C ALA A 39 6.00 27.80 36.85
N TYR A 40 6.70 26.88 36.16
CA TYR A 40 7.78 27.24 35.20
C TYR A 40 7.88 26.37 33.93
N ALA A 41 7.40 25.12 33.91
CA ALA A 41 7.37 24.27 32.70
C ALA A 41 6.22 23.24 32.76
N PRO A 42 5.64 22.84 31.61
CA PRO A 42 4.53 21.87 31.56
C PRO A 42 4.96 20.41 31.76
N LEU A 43 6.27 20.14 31.85
CA LEU A 43 6.85 18.80 31.99
C LEU A 43 7.70 18.74 33.26
N MET A 44 7.77 17.55 33.87
CA MET A 44 8.72 17.18 34.93
C MET A 44 9.24 15.76 34.67
N LEU A 45 10.24 15.31 35.42
CA LEU A 45 10.66 13.91 35.45
C LEU A 45 9.60 13.07 36.17
N SER A 46 9.34 11.86 35.67
CA SER A 46 8.41 10.96 36.35
C SER A 46 8.98 10.48 37.69
N ASP A 47 8.11 10.28 38.68
CA ASP A 47 8.52 9.74 39.99
C ASP A 47 9.25 8.40 39.86
N SER A 48 8.84 7.55 38.89
CA SER A 48 9.51 6.29 38.59
C SER A 48 10.96 6.49 38.17
N TYR A 49 11.22 7.47 37.31
CA TYR A 49 12.55 7.78 36.82
C TYR A 49 13.42 8.39 37.93
N VAL A 50 12.87 9.36 38.68
CA VAL A 50 13.54 10.00 39.82
C VAL A 50 13.97 8.95 40.85
N ALA A 51 13.06 8.04 41.22
CA ALA A 51 13.34 6.93 42.12
C ALA A 51 14.41 5.98 41.56
N SER A 52 14.37 5.66 40.25
CA SER A 52 15.36 4.78 39.61
C SER A 52 16.78 5.34 39.61
N LYS A 53 16.91 6.67 39.68
CA LYS A 53 18.19 7.39 39.77
C LYS A 53 18.57 7.76 41.20
N ASP A 54 17.75 7.37 42.16
CA ASP A 54 17.94 7.64 43.60
C ASP A 54 18.11 9.15 43.86
N LEU A 55 17.31 9.99 43.18
CA LEU A 55 17.35 11.45 43.33
C LEU A 55 16.30 11.90 44.35
N ASP A 56 16.64 12.89 45.18
CA ASP A 56 15.72 13.46 46.16
C ASP A 56 15.03 14.73 45.61
N PRO A 57 13.72 14.66 45.29
CA PRO A 57 12.98 15.80 44.73
C PRO A 57 12.67 16.90 45.76
N SER A 58 12.84 16.65 47.06
CA SER A 58 12.58 17.66 48.11
C SER A 58 13.65 18.76 48.18
N ILE A 59 14.77 18.56 47.49
CA ILE A 59 15.91 19.47 47.50
C ILE A 59 15.72 20.53 46.41
N LYS A 60 15.83 21.80 46.78
CA LYS A 60 15.69 22.94 45.85
C LYS A 60 16.62 22.86 44.62
N MET A 61 17.79 22.24 44.78
CA MET A 61 18.73 22.02 43.68
C MET A 61 18.22 21.03 42.63
N PHE A 62 17.37 20.07 43.02
CA PHE A 62 16.74 19.13 42.09
C PHE A 62 15.84 19.85 41.10
N GLU A 63 14.96 20.73 41.59
CA GLU A 63 14.04 21.51 40.74
C GLU A 63 14.79 22.29 39.64
N LEU A 64 15.88 22.97 40.01
CA LEU A 64 16.71 23.70 39.05
C LEU A 64 17.44 22.77 38.06
N ALA A 65 17.91 21.62 38.53
CA ALA A 65 18.60 20.64 37.67
C ALA A 65 17.64 19.99 36.67
N GLU A 66 16.43 19.64 37.11
CA GLU A 66 15.35 19.12 36.28
C GLU A 66 14.95 20.13 35.19
N GLN A 67 14.71 21.38 35.57
CA GLN A 67 14.36 22.43 34.61
C GLN A 67 15.46 22.64 33.58
N LYS A 68 16.73 22.64 34.01
CA LYS A 68 17.88 22.75 33.11
C LYS A 68 17.96 21.58 32.14
N LEU A 69 17.74 20.34 32.62
CA LEU A 69 17.72 19.16 31.75
C LEU A 69 16.63 19.26 30.69
N ILE A 70 15.39 19.58 31.08
CA ILE A 70 14.26 19.70 30.16
C ILE A 70 14.53 20.79 29.11
N LEU A 71 15.09 21.93 29.53
CA LEU A 71 15.47 22.99 28.61
C LEU A 71 16.55 22.54 27.61
N ASN A 72 17.57 21.81 28.08
CA ASN A 72 18.59 21.25 27.19
C ASN A 72 17.97 20.26 26.18
N MET A 73 17.07 19.39 26.63
CA MET A 73 16.39 18.44 25.73
C MET A 73 15.51 19.13 24.68
N LEU A 74 14.91 20.30 25.02
CA LEU A 74 14.19 21.14 24.07
C LEU A 74 15.13 21.81 23.07
N ILE A 75 16.25 22.39 23.54
CA ILE A 75 17.27 23.03 22.70
C ILE A 75 17.87 22.02 21.71
N ASP A 76 18.16 20.81 22.17
CA ASP A 76 18.73 19.74 21.35
C ASP A 76 17.69 19.07 20.43
N GLY A 77 16.42 19.50 20.49
CA GLY A 77 15.34 19.00 19.62
C GLY A 77 14.94 17.55 19.91
N VAL A 78 15.33 17.03 21.08
CA VAL A 78 15.03 15.66 21.50
C VAL A 78 13.58 15.55 21.95
N ILE A 79 13.04 16.60 22.57
CA ILE A 79 11.61 16.79 22.87
C ILE A 79 11.14 18.14 22.29
N HIS A 80 9.82 18.34 22.16
CA HIS A 80 9.24 19.55 21.56
C HIS A 80 8.34 20.29 22.56
N GLU A 81 8.30 21.62 22.43
CA GLU A 81 7.42 22.47 23.22
C GLU A 81 5.93 22.22 22.89
N GLY A 82 5.07 22.26 23.90
CA GLY A 82 3.62 22.09 23.76
C GLY A 82 3.15 20.64 23.59
N GLU A 83 4.07 19.67 23.60
CA GLU A 83 3.75 18.25 23.56
C GLU A 83 3.51 17.69 24.97
N THR A 84 2.62 16.71 25.07
CA THR A 84 2.34 16.00 26.34
C THR A 84 3.53 15.13 26.76
N ALA A 85 3.67 14.85 28.06
CA ALA A 85 4.71 13.94 28.56
C ALA A 85 4.65 12.57 27.88
N ALA A 86 3.44 12.06 27.61
CA ALA A 86 3.22 10.82 26.88
C ALA A 86 3.80 10.85 25.45
N GLY A 87 3.58 11.94 24.71
CA GLY A 87 4.13 12.14 23.36
C GLY A 87 5.66 12.21 23.38
N CYS A 88 6.22 13.01 24.29
CA CYS A 88 7.66 13.10 24.50
C CYS A 88 8.29 11.74 24.83
N ASN A 89 7.71 10.98 25.77
CA ASN A 89 8.21 9.65 26.13
C ASN A 89 8.20 8.67 24.95
N TRP A 90 7.16 8.69 24.10
CA TRP A 90 7.13 7.86 22.89
C TRP A 90 8.21 8.27 21.88
N ARG A 91 8.44 9.58 21.71
CA ARG A 91 9.51 10.10 20.86
C ARG A 91 10.88 9.66 21.36
N LEU A 92 11.14 9.79 22.67
CA LEU A 92 12.38 9.36 23.31
C LEU A 92 12.64 7.86 23.12
N LYS A 93 11.62 7.02 23.33
CA LYS A 93 11.72 5.56 23.11
C LYS A 93 12.07 5.22 21.67
N LEU A 94 11.43 5.86 20.69
CA LEU A 94 11.68 5.62 19.27
C LEU A 94 13.10 6.04 18.86
N LEU A 95 13.51 7.25 19.25
CA LEU A 95 14.85 7.75 18.94
C LEU A 95 15.93 6.95 19.68
N GLY A 96 15.72 6.61 20.95
CA GLY A 96 16.62 5.81 21.75
C GLY A 96 16.89 4.44 21.15
N TRP A 97 15.83 3.75 20.71
CA TRP A 97 15.96 2.51 19.97
C TRP A 97 16.75 2.69 18.68
N TYR A 98 16.44 3.71 17.87
CA TYR A 98 17.12 3.89 16.60
C TYR A 98 18.61 4.25 16.77
N LYS A 99 18.93 5.07 17.78
CA LYS A 99 20.29 5.50 18.10
C LYS A 99 21.13 4.40 18.74
N SER A 100 20.50 3.39 19.36
CA SER A 100 21.23 2.23 19.89
C SER A 100 21.66 1.23 18.82
N LEU A 101 21.09 1.30 17.60
CA LEU A 101 21.48 0.45 16.48
C LEU A 101 22.83 0.87 15.89
N SER A 102 23.67 -0.12 15.59
CA SER A 102 24.86 0.03 14.76
C SER A 102 24.52 0.41 13.32
N GLN A 103 25.52 0.88 12.56
CA GLN A 103 25.32 1.23 11.15
C GLN A 103 24.92 0.02 10.30
N GLU A 104 25.46 -1.16 10.61
CA GLU A 104 25.13 -2.43 9.98
C GLU A 104 23.67 -2.82 10.25
N GLU A 105 23.21 -2.71 11.50
CA GLU A 105 21.83 -3.00 11.88
C GLU A 105 20.83 -2.04 11.22
N LYS A 106 21.17 -0.75 11.16
CA LYS A 106 20.34 0.27 10.49
C LYS A 106 20.12 -0.06 9.01
N ARG A 107 21.17 -0.52 8.31
CA ARG A 107 21.07 -0.93 6.90
C ARG A 107 20.29 -2.22 6.71
N ALA A 108 20.24 -3.09 7.72
CA ALA A 108 19.47 -4.33 7.69
C ALA A 108 17.98 -4.13 8.05
N LEU A 109 17.55 -2.93 8.43
CA LEU A 109 16.16 -2.67 8.80
C LEU A 109 15.20 -2.93 7.63
N PRO A 110 14.03 -3.54 7.87
CA PRO A 110 13.07 -3.84 6.81
C PRO A 110 12.42 -2.56 6.27
N ILE A 111 12.78 -2.21 5.05
CA ILE A 111 12.17 -1.10 4.29
C ILE A 111 11.02 -1.63 3.42
N PHE A 112 9.89 -0.95 3.46
CA PHE A 112 8.76 -1.22 2.56
C PHE A 112 8.22 0.09 1.99
N GLY A 113 8.13 0.19 0.68
CA GLY A 113 7.72 1.43 0.01
C GLY A 113 8.64 2.61 0.33
N ASN A 114 9.94 2.34 0.49
CA ASN A 114 10.98 3.32 0.82
C ASN A 114 10.84 4.02 2.18
N LYS A 115 10.07 3.41 3.08
CA LYS A 115 9.96 3.81 4.49
C LYS A 115 10.19 2.62 5.41
N LEU A 116 10.67 2.89 6.61
CA LEU A 116 10.90 1.91 7.67
C LEU A 116 9.61 1.20 8.06
N LYS A 117 9.58 -0.13 7.99
CA LYS A 117 8.41 -0.89 8.43
C LYS A 117 8.50 -1.22 9.92
N LEU A 118 8.08 -0.27 10.78
CA LEU A 118 8.11 -0.40 12.25
C LEU A 118 7.60 -1.75 12.76
N SER A 119 6.49 -2.27 12.24
CA SER A 119 5.92 -3.54 12.70
C SER A 119 6.81 -4.77 12.45
N LYS A 120 7.77 -4.70 11.52
CA LYS A 120 8.72 -5.78 11.24
C LYS A 120 10.11 -5.51 11.85
N SER A 121 10.45 -4.26 12.10
CA SER A 121 11.72 -3.84 12.68
C SER A 121 11.81 -4.04 14.20
N VAL A 122 10.67 -4.06 14.88
CA VAL A 122 10.55 -4.01 16.35
C VAL A 122 10.69 -5.39 17.02
N VAL A 123 10.89 -6.47 16.25
CA VAL A 123 10.77 -7.86 16.76
C VAL A 123 11.99 -8.35 17.56
N PRO A 124 12.70 -7.47 18.30
CA PRO A 124 13.01 -7.90 19.67
C PRO A 124 12.89 -6.82 20.76
N ALA A 125 12.45 -5.61 20.46
CA ALA A 125 12.37 -4.53 21.45
C ALA A 125 10.97 -4.44 22.08
N SER A 126 10.75 -5.16 23.19
CA SER A 126 9.49 -5.13 23.97
C SER A 126 9.01 -3.70 24.29
N ALA A 127 9.92 -2.73 24.42
CA ALA A 127 9.61 -1.33 24.68
C ALA A 127 8.88 -0.59 23.55
N LEU A 128 8.82 -1.14 22.33
CA LEU A 128 8.21 -0.51 21.15
C LEU A 128 6.98 -1.25 20.62
N GLU A 129 6.48 -2.29 21.30
CA GLU A 129 5.33 -3.08 20.84
C GLU A 129 4.10 -2.22 20.52
N ALA A 130 3.86 -1.16 21.30
CA ALA A 130 2.76 -0.23 21.10
C ALA A 130 3.14 1.07 20.36
N ILE A 131 4.29 1.13 19.67
CA ILE A 131 4.74 2.36 19.00
C ILE A 131 3.75 2.90 17.95
N LYS A 132 2.93 2.00 17.36
CA LYS A 132 1.84 2.39 16.45
C LYS A 132 0.85 3.35 17.12
N TYR A 133 0.54 3.11 18.40
CA TYR A 133 -0.32 4.00 19.18
C TYR A 133 0.31 5.39 19.29
N GLY A 134 1.60 5.43 19.68
CA GLY A 134 2.36 6.68 19.77
C GLY A 134 2.37 7.46 18.45
N TYR A 135 2.75 6.80 17.35
CA TYR A 135 2.77 7.37 16.00
C TYR A 135 1.40 7.88 15.53
N SER A 136 0.32 7.20 15.90
CA SER A 136 -1.03 7.58 15.49
C SER A 136 -1.58 8.81 16.23
N ARG A 137 -1.10 9.11 17.44
CA ARG A 137 -1.67 10.15 18.30
C ARG A 137 -0.79 11.39 18.44
N TYR A 138 0.53 11.25 18.41
CA TYR A 138 1.45 12.33 18.75
C TYR A 138 2.27 12.74 17.53
N GLU A 139 2.28 14.04 17.24
CA GLU A 139 3.00 14.60 16.09
C GLU A 139 4.51 14.50 16.26
N SER A 140 5.01 14.75 17.47
CA SER A 140 6.43 14.58 17.82
C SER A 140 6.99 13.19 17.48
N VAL A 141 6.18 12.13 17.58
CA VAL A 141 6.55 10.76 17.23
C VAL A 141 6.60 10.58 15.70
N ARG A 142 5.70 11.23 14.96
CA ARG A 142 5.73 11.22 13.48
C ARG A 142 6.96 11.92 12.95
N LEU A 143 7.29 13.08 13.52
CA LEU A 143 8.51 13.82 13.17
C LEU A 143 9.77 12.97 13.42
N ALA A 144 9.86 12.30 14.58
CA ALA A 144 10.99 11.39 14.85
C ALA A 144 11.07 10.24 13.84
N TYR A 145 9.92 9.71 13.42
CA TYR A 145 9.88 8.68 12.40
C TYR A 145 10.33 9.21 11.02
N ASP A 146 9.96 10.43 10.66
CA ASP A 146 10.42 11.06 9.42
C ASP A 146 11.92 11.37 9.46
N ASP A 147 12.45 11.84 10.60
CA ASP A 147 13.89 12.03 10.84
C ASP A 147 14.67 10.71 10.63
N ILE A 148 14.16 9.61 11.18
CA ILE A 148 14.74 8.27 10.99
C ILE A 148 14.73 7.86 9.52
N ASN A 149 13.64 8.09 8.79
CA ASN A 149 13.58 7.74 7.38
C ASN A 149 14.54 8.58 6.52
N ALA A 150 14.71 9.86 6.84
CA ALA A 150 15.68 10.73 6.18
C ALA A 150 17.12 10.23 6.43
N ASP A 151 17.44 9.86 7.66
CA ASP A 151 18.74 9.25 8.00
C ASP A 151 18.95 7.93 7.23
N LEU A 152 17.96 7.04 7.19
CA LEU A 152 18.03 5.78 6.44
C LEU A 152 18.20 5.97 4.92
N GLN A 153 17.61 7.02 4.35
CA GLN A 153 17.86 7.41 2.96
C GLN A 153 19.32 7.86 2.77
N SER A 154 19.83 8.70 3.67
CA SER A 154 21.22 9.17 3.60
C SER A 154 22.24 8.02 3.74
N LEU A 155 21.90 6.99 4.53
CA LEU A 155 22.71 5.79 4.74
C LEU A 155 22.65 4.79 3.59
N GLY A 156 21.82 5.03 2.58
CA GLY A 156 21.61 4.16 1.42
C GLY A 156 20.73 2.94 1.70
N ALA A 157 20.07 2.87 2.86
CA ALA A 157 19.12 1.81 3.19
C ALA A 157 17.77 2.00 2.45
N ALA A 158 17.44 3.25 2.11
CA ALA A 158 16.29 3.63 1.28
C ALA A 158 16.79 4.43 0.06
N SER A 159 16.13 4.26 -1.10
CA SER A 159 16.52 4.91 -2.35
C SER A 159 16.02 6.35 -2.44
N ALA A 160 16.90 7.30 -2.76
CA ALA A 160 16.53 8.69 -3.05
C ALA A 160 15.74 8.85 -4.36
N SER A 161 15.80 7.85 -5.26
CA SER A 161 15.09 7.86 -6.56
C SER A 161 13.74 7.14 -6.51
N TYR A 162 13.29 6.69 -5.33
CA TYR A 162 12.02 6.00 -5.21
C TYR A 162 10.85 6.97 -5.36
N MET A 163 9.91 6.61 -6.23
CA MET A 163 8.63 7.30 -6.37
C MET A 163 7.49 6.38 -5.91
N THR A 164 6.67 6.89 -4.99
CA THR A 164 5.43 6.22 -4.58
C THR A 164 4.49 6.05 -5.78
N VAL A 165 3.49 5.16 -5.67
CA VAL A 165 2.48 5.01 -6.74
C VAL A 165 1.75 6.33 -6.98
N LYS A 166 1.46 7.08 -5.92
CA LYS A 166 0.84 8.40 -5.99
C LYS A 166 1.72 9.39 -6.74
N GLU A 167 2.99 9.53 -6.35
CA GLU A 167 3.93 10.42 -7.04
C GLU A 167 4.17 9.99 -8.49
N ARG A 168 4.16 8.69 -8.81
CA ARG A 168 4.22 8.19 -10.20
C ARG A 168 2.98 8.52 -11.03
N ILE A 169 1.83 8.69 -10.39
CA ILE A 169 0.59 9.13 -11.05
C ILE A 169 0.63 10.64 -11.25
N GLU A 170 1.12 11.40 -10.26
CA GLU A 170 1.22 12.86 -10.31
C GLU A 170 2.36 13.34 -11.22
N SER A 171 3.46 12.58 -11.33
CA SER A 171 4.58 12.87 -12.24
C SER A 171 4.30 12.46 -13.68
N LYS A 172 3.24 11.67 -13.92
CA LYS A 172 2.69 11.51 -15.25
C LYS A 172 1.90 12.80 -15.52
N GLY A 173 2.38 13.60 -16.47
CA GLY A 173 1.64 14.76 -16.97
C GLY A 173 0.20 14.38 -17.33
N GLU A 174 -0.69 15.39 -17.34
CA GLU A 174 -2.15 15.27 -17.53
C GLU A 174 -2.58 13.93 -18.10
N PHE A 175 -3.23 13.12 -17.27
CA PHE A 175 -3.99 11.98 -17.73
C PHE A 175 -5.10 12.53 -18.64
N VAL A 176 -4.80 12.62 -19.94
CA VAL A 176 -5.82 12.65 -20.97
C VAL A 176 -6.48 11.29 -20.88
N PRO A 177 -7.76 11.19 -20.46
CA PRO A 177 -8.46 9.94 -20.54
C PRO A 177 -8.42 9.55 -22.01
N GLN A 178 -7.64 8.52 -22.36
CA GLN A 178 -7.93 7.79 -23.58
C GLN A 178 -9.38 7.39 -23.42
N GLU A 179 -10.26 7.91 -24.28
CA GLU A 179 -11.61 7.34 -24.43
C GLU A 179 -11.43 5.83 -24.35
N ASN A 180 -12.12 5.20 -23.39
CA ASN A 180 -12.03 3.75 -23.19
C ASN A 180 -12.07 3.14 -24.59
N ALA A 181 -11.03 2.42 -25.04
CA ALA A 181 -10.96 2.00 -26.45
C ALA A 181 -12.18 1.16 -26.87
N LEU A 182 -12.90 0.62 -25.87
CA LEU A 182 -14.18 -0.04 -25.96
C LEU A 182 -15.40 0.88 -26.17
N VAL A 183 -15.36 2.18 -25.87
CA VAL A 183 -16.47 3.11 -26.10
C VAL A 183 -16.77 3.22 -27.58
N ASP A 184 -15.76 3.50 -28.40
CA ASP A 184 -15.95 3.54 -29.85
C ASP A 184 -16.24 2.14 -30.42
N PHE A 185 -15.67 1.08 -29.85
CA PHE A 185 -15.96 -0.30 -30.26
C PHE A 185 -17.41 -0.71 -29.95
N LYS A 186 -17.94 -0.34 -28.76
CA LYS A 186 -19.34 -0.56 -28.37
C LYS A 186 -20.30 0.34 -29.16
N ARG A 187 -19.88 1.56 -29.53
CA ARG A 187 -20.64 2.42 -30.43
C ARG A 187 -20.81 1.76 -31.80
N LEU A 188 -19.73 1.23 -32.38
CA LEU A 188 -19.78 0.46 -33.63
C LEU A 188 -20.66 -0.79 -33.49
N GLN A 189 -20.59 -1.49 -32.35
CA GLN A 189 -21.42 -2.66 -32.07
C GLN A 189 -22.93 -2.34 -32.09
N MET A 190 -23.34 -1.12 -31.73
CA MET A 190 -24.74 -0.68 -31.71
C MET A 190 -25.26 -0.23 -33.09
N LEU A 191 -24.39 -0.07 -34.08
CA LEU A 191 -24.81 0.30 -35.43
C LEU A 191 -25.31 -0.95 -36.17
N ASP A 192 -26.57 -0.90 -36.59
CA ASP A 192 -27.15 -1.94 -37.44
C ASP A 192 -26.73 -1.74 -38.90
N PHE A 193 -26.24 -2.80 -39.55
CA PHE A 193 -26.03 -2.80 -40.99
C PHE A 193 -26.29 -4.20 -41.58
N ALA A 194 -27.09 -4.22 -42.65
CA ALA A 194 -27.45 -5.44 -43.36
C ALA A 194 -26.57 -5.71 -44.60
N ALA A 195 -25.76 -4.74 -45.03
CA ALA A 195 -24.96 -4.79 -46.25
C ALA A 195 -23.59 -4.13 -46.05
N LEU A 196 -22.63 -4.49 -46.92
CA LEU A 196 -21.24 -4.06 -46.84
C LEU A 196 -21.08 -2.53 -46.83
N ASP A 197 -21.90 -1.82 -47.61
CA ASP A 197 -21.91 -0.35 -47.68
C ASP A 197 -22.38 0.33 -46.39
N GLY A 198 -23.00 -0.42 -45.47
CA GLY A 198 -23.41 0.06 -44.16
C GLY A 198 -22.29 0.02 -43.12
N LEU A 199 -21.11 -0.53 -43.44
CA LEU A 199 -19.95 -0.43 -42.58
C LEU A 199 -19.45 1.01 -42.52
N GLU A 200 -19.19 1.53 -41.32
CA GLU A 200 -18.49 2.79 -41.14
C GLU A 200 -17.11 2.75 -41.82
N LYS A 201 -16.93 3.62 -42.82
CA LYS A 201 -15.75 3.61 -43.67
C LYS A 201 -14.50 4.05 -42.92
N SER A 202 -13.36 3.58 -43.42
CA SER A 202 -12.04 4.04 -42.99
C SER A 202 -11.80 5.50 -43.40
N SER A 203 -11.06 6.22 -42.57
CA SER A 203 -10.65 7.61 -42.79
C SER A 203 -9.22 7.83 -42.31
N GLU A 204 -8.57 8.92 -42.68
CA GLU A 204 -7.19 9.21 -42.26
C GLU A 204 -7.03 9.24 -40.72
N GLY A 205 -8.08 9.60 -39.98
CA GLY A 205 -8.09 9.56 -38.51
C GLY A 205 -8.51 8.22 -37.91
N ARG A 206 -9.03 7.29 -38.72
CA ARG A 206 -9.52 5.96 -38.31
C ARG A 206 -9.20 4.93 -39.41
N PRO A 207 -7.94 4.47 -39.51
CA PRO A 207 -7.59 3.42 -40.46
C PRO A 207 -8.23 2.08 -40.04
N PHE A 208 -8.58 1.24 -41.03
CA PHE A 208 -9.26 -0.05 -40.84
C PHE A 208 -10.58 0.03 -40.06
N ASN A 209 -11.32 1.14 -40.16
CA ASN A 209 -12.53 1.36 -39.37
C ASN A 209 -13.68 0.44 -39.81
N ASP A 210 -13.74 0.11 -41.09
CA ASP A 210 -14.67 -0.87 -41.65
C ASP A 210 -14.41 -2.27 -41.09
N LEU A 211 -13.14 -2.65 -40.98
CA LEU A 211 -12.69 -3.89 -40.34
C LEU A 211 -13.00 -3.85 -38.83
N LYS A 212 -12.71 -2.74 -38.15
CA LYS A 212 -13.02 -2.54 -36.72
C LYS A 212 -14.51 -2.72 -36.45
N HIS A 213 -15.35 -2.18 -37.32
CA HIS A 213 -16.79 -2.32 -37.25
C HIS A 213 -17.21 -3.78 -37.42
N ALA A 214 -16.62 -4.51 -38.39
CA ALA A 214 -16.86 -5.94 -38.54
C ALA A 214 -16.45 -6.76 -37.29
N PHE A 215 -15.34 -6.41 -36.62
CA PHE A 215 -14.96 -7.01 -35.34
C PHE A 215 -15.99 -6.71 -34.23
N ALA A 216 -16.50 -5.48 -34.18
CA ALA A 216 -17.53 -5.09 -33.22
C ALA A 216 -18.83 -5.88 -33.45
N THR A 217 -19.26 -6.05 -34.70
CA THR A 217 -20.44 -6.86 -35.06
C THR A 217 -20.27 -8.32 -34.70
N ALA A 218 -19.10 -8.92 -35.01
CA ALA A 218 -18.81 -10.30 -34.65
C ALA A 218 -18.86 -10.54 -33.13
N SER A 219 -18.60 -9.50 -32.33
CA SER A 219 -18.67 -9.55 -30.87
C SER A 219 -20.09 -9.51 -30.29
N LEU A 220 -21.14 -9.23 -31.09
CA LEU A 220 -22.55 -9.19 -30.63
C LEU A 220 -23.01 -10.50 -29.97
N GLY A 221 -22.42 -11.64 -30.33
CA GLY A 221 -22.71 -12.92 -29.69
C GLY A 221 -22.14 -13.08 -28.27
N THR A 222 -21.36 -12.11 -27.77
CA THR A 222 -20.76 -12.16 -26.44
C THR A 222 -21.57 -11.35 -25.43
N THR A 223 -21.85 -11.95 -24.27
CA THR A 223 -22.65 -11.33 -23.20
C THR A 223 -21.82 -10.51 -22.21
N SER A 224 -20.48 -10.57 -22.28
CA SER A 224 -19.58 -9.92 -21.33
C SER A 224 -18.63 -8.92 -21.99
N ASP A 225 -18.28 -7.88 -21.24
CA ASP A 225 -17.24 -6.90 -21.63
C ASP A 225 -15.88 -7.56 -21.87
N SER A 226 -15.56 -8.63 -21.13
CA SER A 226 -14.37 -9.44 -21.36
C SER A 226 -14.41 -10.17 -22.70
N GLY A 227 -15.59 -10.61 -23.14
CA GLY A 227 -15.79 -11.21 -24.46
C GLY A 227 -15.58 -10.20 -25.57
N ALA A 228 -16.20 -9.02 -25.48
CA ALA A 228 -16.02 -7.94 -26.45
C ALA A 228 -14.55 -7.46 -26.53
N SER A 229 -13.86 -7.43 -25.38
CA SER A 229 -12.42 -7.09 -25.31
C SER A 229 -11.55 -8.04 -26.14
N ASN A 230 -11.87 -9.34 -26.19
CA ASN A 230 -11.12 -10.29 -27.01
C ASN A 230 -11.20 -9.97 -28.50
N TYR A 231 -12.35 -9.49 -28.99
CA TYR A 231 -12.51 -9.06 -30.39
C TYR A 231 -11.77 -7.76 -30.67
N HIS A 232 -11.80 -6.81 -29.73
CA HIS A 232 -11.04 -5.57 -29.86
C HIS A 232 -9.53 -5.83 -29.88
N GLU A 233 -9.04 -6.74 -29.03
CA GLU A 233 -7.63 -7.14 -29.04
C GLU A 233 -7.30 -7.92 -30.32
N GLY A 234 -8.19 -8.80 -30.79
CA GLY A 234 -8.10 -9.46 -32.10
C GLY A 234 -7.90 -8.47 -33.25
N PHE A 235 -8.71 -7.41 -33.29
CA PHE A 235 -8.58 -6.31 -34.26
C PHE A 235 -7.21 -5.64 -34.21
N LYS A 236 -6.70 -5.33 -33.01
CA LYS A 236 -5.39 -4.68 -32.85
C LYS A 236 -4.25 -5.57 -33.34
N TRP A 237 -4.27 -6.85 -33.04
CA TRP A 237 -3.23 -7.78 -33.50
C TRP A 237 -3.31 -8.02 -35.01
N PHE A 238 -4.52 -8.12 -35.55
CA PHE A 238 -4.72 -8.35 -36.97
C PHE A 238 -4.32 -7.11 -37.80
N THR A 239 -4.65 -5.90 -37.36
CA THR A 239 -4.19 -4.67 -38.03
C THR A 239 -2.68 -4.50 -37.98
N ARG A 240 -1.99 -4.90 -36.90
CA ARG A 240 -0.52 -4.93 -36.87
C ARG A 240 0.09 -5.83 -37.95
N LEU A 241 -0.51 -7.00 -38.20
CA LEU A 241 -0.10 -7.86 -39.31
C LEU A 241 -0.28 -7.13 -40.65
N LEU A 242 -1.46 -6.55 -40.88
CA LEU A 242 -1.79 -5.88 -42.14
C LEU A 242 -0.87 -4.67 -42.39
N THR A 243 -0.63 -3.85 -41.37
CA THR A 243 0.35 -2.75 -41.47
C THR A 243 1.76 -3.28 -41.73
N GLY A 244 2.16 -4.40 -41.12
CA GLY A 244 3.43 -5.08 -41.40
C GLY A 244 3.55 -5.61 -42.84
N GLN A 245 2.42 -5.84 -43.51
CA GLN A 245 2.34 -6.21 -44.94
C GLN A 245 2.27 -4.99 -45.87
N GLY A 246 2.19 -3.77 -45.32
CA GLY A 246 2.20 -2.52 -46.08
C GLY A 246 0.83 -1.89 -46.30
N PHE A 247 -0.25 -2.40 -45.71
CA PHE A 247 -1.57 -1.79 -45.81
C PHE A 247 -1.67 -0.52 -44.96
N SER A 248 -2.25 0.53 -45.54
CA SER A 248 -2.48 1.82 -44.86
C SER A 248 -3.76 1.84 -44.02
N GLY A 249 -4.70 0.94 -44.31
CA GLY A 249 -6.01 0.87 -43.68
C GLY A 249 -7.08 1.72 -44.36
N MET A 250 -6.79 2.23 -45.55
CA MET A 250 -7.74 2.94 -46.42
C MET A 250 -8.24 2.07 -47.57
N GLU A 251 -7.59 0.92 -47.80
CA GLU A 251 -7.94 -0.06 -48.81
C GLU A 251 -9.26 -0.76 -48.43
N PRO A 252 -10.10 -1.13 -49.42
CA PRO A 252 -11.35 -1.83 -49.14
C PRO A 252 -11.09 -3.24 -48.58
N LEU A 253 -12.02 -3.75 -47.77
CA LEU A 253 -11.93 -5.10 -47.18
C LEU A 253 -11.65 -6.22 -48.20
N THR A 254 -12.11 -6.08 -49.45
CA THR A 254 -11.88 -7.07 -50.52
C THR A 254 -10.45 -7.10 -51.04
N GLU A 255 -9.68 -6.02 -50.84
CA GLU A 255 -8.26 -5.94 -51.19
C GLU A 255 -7.38 -6.32 -50.00
N VAL A 256 -7.83 -6.01 -48.78
CA VAL A 256 -7.11 -6.32 -47.53
C VAL A 256 -7.23 -7.80 -47.15
N LEU A 257 -8.39 -8.42 -47.41
CA LEU A 257 -8.66 -9.80 -47.03
C LEU A 257 -8.46 -10.73 -48.23
N ASP A 258 -7.64 -11.74 -48.01
CA ASP A 258 -7.31 -12.80 -48.97
C ASP A 258 -7.63 -14.19 -48.38
N PRO A 259 -7.56 -15.27 -49.19
CA PRO A 259 -7.80 -16.61 -48.70
C PRO A 259 -6.85 -17.07 -47.58
N PHE A 260 -5.67 -16.45 -47.48
CA PHE A 260 -4.61 -16.81 -46.55
C PHE A 260 -4.58 -15.94 -45.30
N SER A 261 -5.53 -15.01 -45.12
CA SER A 261 -5.50 -14.02 -44.06
C SER A 261 -5.47 -14.65 -42.66
N LEU A 262 -6.27 -15.70 -42.45
CA LEU A 262 -6.28 -16.43 -41.19
C LEU A 262 -5.02 -17.31 -40.99
N PRO A 263 -4.54 -18.09 -41.98
CA PRO A 263 -3.25 -18.79 -41.91
C PRO A 263 -2.03 -17.88 -41.69
N LEU A 264 -1.98 -16.72 -42.35
CA LEU A 264 -0.93 -15.73 -42.19
C LEU A 264 -0.97 -15.12 -40.78
N PHE A 265 -2.17 -14.82 -40.28
CA PHE A 265 -2.35 -14.37 -38.90
C PHE A 265 -1.92 -15.41 -37.88
N ARG A 266 -2.29 -16.69 -38.07
CA ARG A 266 -1.80 -17.76 -37.21
C ARG A 266 -0.26 -17.84 -37.23
N SER A 267 0.35 -17.79 -38.40
CA SER A 267 1.82 -17.84 -38.54
C SER A 267 2.51 -16.63 -37.90
N TYR A 268 1.87 -15.45 -37.96
CA TYR A 268 2.34 -14.24 -37.29
C TYR A 268 2.32 -14.38 -35.76
N LEU A 269 1.22 -14.90 -35.20
CA LEU A 269 1.13 -15.15 -33.76
C LEU A 269 2.10 -16.24 -33.30
N GLU A 270 2.35 -17.26 -34.13
CA GLU A 270 3.32 -18.32 -33.81
C GLU A 270 4.73 -17.78 -33.57
N ARG A 271 5.18 -16.81 -34.37
CA ARG A 271 6.47 -16.13 -34.15
C ARG A 271 6.52 -15.43 -32.79
N HIS A 272 5.44 -14.74 -32.43
CA HIS A 272 5.35 -14.04 -31.14
C HIS A 272 5.25 -15.00 -29.94
N ILE A 273 4.71 -16.21 -30.13
CA ILE A 273 4.76 -17.29 -29.13
C ILE A 273 6.20 -17.77 -28.95
N VAL A 274 6.92 -18.04 -30.05
CA VAL A 274 8.33 -18.48 -30.00
C VAL A 274 9.23 -17.43 -29.35
N GLU A 275 8.95 -16.14 -29.57
CA GLU A 275 9.64 -15.01 -28.93
C GLU A 275 9.27 -14.82 -27.45
N GLY A 276 8.27 -15.53 -26.93
CA GLY A 276 7.81 -15.40 -25.54
C GLY A 276 7.01 -14.13 -25.23
N THR A 277 6.60 -13.39 -26.27
CA THR A 277 5.83 -12.13 -26.11
C THR A 277 4.32 -12.38 -26.03
N LEU A 278 3.85 -13.55 -26.46
CA LEU A 278 2.45 -13.93 -26.48
C LEU A 278 2.25 -15.36 -25.97
N SER A 279 1.22 -15.60 -25.14
CA SER A 279 0.91 -16.95 -24.67
C SER A 279 0.10 -17.74 -25.71
N PRO A 280 0.25 -19.08 -25.81
CA PRO A 280 -0.55 -19.91 -26.71
C PRO A 280 -2.07 -19.79 -26.46
N VAL A 281 -2.47 -19.65 -25.19
CA VAL A 281 -3.88 -19.47 -24.80
C VAL A 281 -4.44 -18.16 -25.34
N THR A 282 -3.70 -17.06 -25.17
CA THR A 282 -4.09 -15.76 -25.72
C THR A 282 -4.13 -15.80 -27.24
N ALA A 283 -3.14 -16.40 -27.88
CA ALA A 283 -3.08 -16.53 -29.33
C ALA A 283 -4.28 -17.32 -29.90
N THR A 284 -4.69 -18.41 -29.24
CA THR A 284 -5.89 -19.16 -29.62
C THR A 284 -7.16 -18.32 -29.53
N THR A 285 -7.30 -17.49 -28.50
CA THR A 285 -8.41 -16.54 -28.37
C THR A 285 -8.42 -15.53 -29.52
N LEU A 286 -7.26 -14.98 -29.89
CA LEU A 286 -7.13 -14.03 -31.00
C LEU A 286 -7.49 -14.68 -32.34
N VAL A 287 -6.97 -15.89 -32.63
CA VAL A 287 -7.34 -16.66 -33.84
C VAL A 287 -8.84 -16.90 -33.89
N SER A 288 -9.47 -17.23 -32.76
CA SER A 288 -10.92 -17.42 -32.71
C SER A 288 -11.69 -16.14 -33.01
N ALA A 289 -11.27 -15.00 -32.46
CA ALA A 289 -11.91 -13.71 -32.72
C ALA A 289 -11.82 -13.34 -34.21
N VAL A 290 -10.63 -13.44 -34.82
CA VAL A 290 -10.44 -13.16 -36.25
C VAL A 290 -11.25 -14.12 -37.11
N ARG A 291 -11.28 -15.42 -36.78
CA ARG A 291 -12.08 -16.41 -37.51
C ARG A 291 -13.57 -16.06 -37.49
N SER A 292 -14.11 -15.70 -36.33
CA SER A 292 -15.51 -15.29 -36.20
C SER A 292 -15.78 -14.04 -37.04
N THR A 293 -14.89 -13.05 -37.01
CA THR A 293 -15.03 -11.83 -37.81
C THR A 293 -14.97 -12.10 -39.32
N LEU A 294 -14.03 -12.90 -39.81
CA LEU A 294 -13.99 -13.27 -41.24
C LEU A 294 -15.25 -14.04 -41.66
N THR A 295 -15.77 -14.89 -40.78
CA THR A 295 -17.05 -15.59 -41.00
C THR A 295 -18.22 -14.60 -41.07
N THR A 296 -18.24 -13.59 -40.20
CA THR A 296 -19.23 -12.51 -40.27
C THR A 296 -19.12 -11.76 -41.60
N ILE A 297 -17.92 -11.33 -41.99
CA ILE A 297 -17.68 -10.57 -43.23
C ILE A 297 -18.14 -11.34 -44.48
N LYS A 298 -17.79 -12.63 -44.56
CA LYS A 298 -18.23 -13.53 -45.64
C LYS A 298 -19.75 -13.57 -45.81
N ASN A 299 -20.49 -13.47 -44.71
CA ASN A 299 -21.94 -13.56 -44.71
C ASN A 299 -22.65 -12.20 -44.88
N ILE A 300 -21.91 -11.08 -44.95
CA ILE A 300 -22.49 -9.76 -45.19
C ILE A 300 -22.97 -9.66 -46.65
N LYS A 301 -24.18 -9.13 -46.84
CA LYS A 301 -24.74 -8.88 -48.17
C LYS A 301 -23.88 -7.87 -48.94
N GLY A 302 -23.44 -8.26 -50.14
CA GLY A 302 -22.62 -7.40 -51.02
C GLY A 302 -21.11 -7.60 -50.87
N TYR A 303 -20.64 -8.51 -50.01
CA TYR A 303 -19.24 -8.92 -50.01
C TYR A 303 -18.93 -9.79 -51.24
N ALA A 304 -18.04 -9.30 -52.10
CA ALA A 304 -17.58 -9.99 -53.32
C ALA A 304 -16.12 -10.49 -53.22
N GLY A 305 -15.54 -10.46 -52.01
CA GLY A 305 -14.18 -10.93 -51.76
C GLY A 305 -14.07 -12.46 -51.72
N SER A 306 -12.84 -12.95 -51.63
CA SER A 306 -12.56 -14.38 -51.57
C SER A 306 -12.95 -14.99 -50.22
N ASP A 307 -13.32 -16.28 -50.24
CA ASP A 307 -13.44 -17.07 -49.01
C ASP A 307 -12.07 -17.24 -48.34
N PHE A 308 -12.06 -17.50 -47.02
CA PHE A 308 -10.83 -17.70 -46.26
C PHE A 308 -10.58 -19.17 -45.94
N ILE A 309 -9.31 -19.55 -45.92
CA ILE A 309 -8.87 -20.88 -45.51
C ILE A 309 -8.87 -20.93 -43.99
N ASN A 310 -9.61 -21.87 -43.42
CA ASN A 310 -9.61 -22.05 -41.97
C ASN A 310 -8.30 -22.68 -41.49
N CYS A 311 -7.88 -22.36 -40.26
CA CYS A 311 -6.72 -22.97 -39.61
C CYS A 311 -7.09 -23.43 -38.19
N GLN A 312 -6.36 -24.42 -37.68
CA GLN A 312 -6.48 -24.82 -36.27
C GLN A 312 -5.91 -23.74 -35.33
N GLY A 313 -6.37 -23.76 -34.07
CA GLY A 313 -5.78 -22.95 -33.01
C GLY A 313 -4.37 -23.41 -32.63
N PHE A 314 -3.86 -22.89 -31.52
CA PHE A 314 -2.64 -23.40 -30.90
C PHE A 314 -3.00 -24.45 -29.85
N ASP A 315 -2.16 -25.47 -29.74
CA ASP A 315 -2.26 -26.44 -28.66
C ASP A 315 -2.03 -25.71 -27.34
N ALA A 316 -3.08 -25.69 -26.53
CA ALA A 316 -3.02 -25.15 -25.19
C ALA A 316 -2.38 -26.19 -24.29
N ASP A 317 -1.08 -26.45 -24.45
CA ASP A 317 -0.28 -26.93 -23.33
C ASP A 317 -0.43 -25.84 -22.26
N ARG A 318 -1.31 -26.12 -21.29
CA ARG A 318 -1.70 -25.17 -20.25
C ARG A 318 -0.45 -24.81 -19.45
N VAL A 319 0.15 -23.67 -19.78
CA VAL A 319 1.07 -22.96 -18.89
C VAL A 319 0.32 -22.48 -17.61
N THR A 320 -1.00 -22.67 -17.56
CA THR A 320 -1.92 -22.30 -16.46
C THR A 320 -2.25 -23.42 -15.47
N ASP A 321 -1.60 -24.59 -15.53
CA ASP A 321 -1.70 -25.59 -14.44
C ASP A 321 -1.00 -25.13 -13.13
N ALA A 322 -0.72 -23.83 -12.99
CA ALA A 322 -0.41 -23.20 -11.72
C ALA A 322 -1.65 -23.07 -10.81
N TYR A 323 -2.89 -23.20 -11.32
CA TYR A 323 -4.06 -23.28 -10.43
C TYR A 323 -4.16 -24.69 -9.84
N ARG A 324 -3.45 -24.89 -8.73
CA ARG A 324 -3.64 -26.06 -7.86
C ARG A 324 -4.74 -25.71 -6.84
N PRO A 325 -5.94 -26.31 -6.92
CA PRO A 325 -6.93 -26.17 -5.87
C PRO A 325 -6.30 -26.62 -4.54
N TYR A 326 -6.59 -25.92 -3.46
CA TYR A 326 -6.12 -26.33 -2.13
C TYR A 326 -6.53 -27.79 -1.87
N SER A 327 -5.56 -28.61 -1.50
CA SER A 327 -5.79 -29.98 -1.06
C SER A 327 -6.74 -30.01 0.14
N SER A 328 -7.34 -31.17 0.42
CA SER A 328 -8.20 -31.34 1.60
C SER A 328 -7.47 -30.92 2.89
N ALA A 329 -6.20 -31.31 3.02
CA ALA A 329 -5.38 -30.95 4.17
C ALA A 329 -5.12 -29.44 4.29
N GLU A 330 -4.85 -28.75 3.18
CA GLU A 330 -4.68 -27.29 3.16
C GLU A 330 -5.98 -26.57 3.51
N ARG A 331 -7.12 -27.04 2.98
CA ARG A 331 -8.44 -26.49 3.32
C ARG A 331 -8.79 -26.65 4.80
N VAL A 332 -8.48 -27.80 5.39
CA VAL A 332 -8.64 -28.04 6.83
C VAL A 332 -7.77 -27.07 7.63
N ARG A 333 -6.48 -26.93 7.29
CA ARG A 333 -5.57 -25.99 7.98
C ARG A 333 -6.05 -24.54 7.91
N ILE A 334 -6.49 -24.11 6.73
CA ILE A 334 -7.06 -22.77 6.54
C ILE A 334 -8.31 -22.60 7.41
N SER A 335 -9.22 -23.58 7.41
CA SER A 335 -10.44 -23.52 8.23
C SER A 335 -10.13 -23.50 9.73
N THR A 336 -9.16 -24.29 10.19
CA THR A 336 -8.73 -24.32 11.59
C THR A 336 -8.15 -22.97 12.00
N SER A 337 -7.24 -22.42 11.20
CA SER A 337 -6.62 -21.11 11.47
C SER A 337 -7.65 -19.98 11.51
N VAL A 338 -8.65 -20.01 10.61
CA VAL A 338 -9.74 -19.02 10.62
C VAL A 338 -10.61 -19.15 11.88
N ASN A 339 -10.91 -20.38 12.30
CA ASN A 339 -11.70 -20.61 13.52
C ASN A 339 -10.94 -20.18 14.78
N GLU A 340 -9.64 -20.46 14.86
CA GLU A 340 -8.76 -20.02 15.95
C GLU A 340 -8.73 -18.48 16.06
N ASP A 341 -8.61 -17.78 14.92
CA ASP A 341 -8.67 -16.31 14.89
C ASP A 341 -10.02 -15.79 15.38
N ILE A 342 -11.13 -16.40 14.95
CA ILE A 342 -12.48 -16.04 15.38
C ILE A 342 -12.62 -16.23 16.90
N GLU A 343 -12.15 -17.36 17.45
CA GLU A 343 -12.19 -17.62 18.89
C GLU A 343 -11.33 -16.63 19.68
N HIS A 344 -10.14 -16.29 19.18
CA HIS A 344 -9.28 -15.29 19.78
C HIS A 344 -9.97 -13.93 19.86
N TYR A 345 -10.55 -13.45 18.76
CA TYR A 345 -11.26 -12.18 18.73
C TYR A 345 -12.55 -12.19 19.54
N ASN A 346 -13.29 -13.30 19.56
CA ASN A 346 -14.48 -13.45 20.41
C ASN A 346 -14.12 -13.39 21.91
N THR A 347 -12.95 -13.90 22.29
CA THR A 347 -12.42 -13.82 23.66
C THR A 347 -12.10 -12.37 24.02
N LEU A 348 -11.41 -11.65 23.12
CA LEU A 348 -11.09 -10.23 23.31
C LEU A 348 -12.32 -9.32 23.30
N ALA A 349 -13.37 -9.72 22.58
CA ALA A 349 -14.64 -9.00 22.49
C ALA A 349 -15.59 -9.29 23.66
N GLN A 350 -15.24 -10.19 24.60
CA GLN A 350 -16.06 -10.39 25.79
C GLN A 350 -16.09 -9.12 26.65
N PRO A 351 -17.24 -8.78 27.26
CA PRO A 351 -17.31 -7.66 28.19
C PRO A 351 -16.31 -7.82 29.32
N TYR A 352 -15.64 -6.73 29.70
CA TYR A 352 -14.72 -6.72 30.83
C TYR A 352 -15.44 -7.20 32.10
N GLN A 353 -14.95 -8.31 32.68
CA GLN A 353 -15.39 -8.76 33.99
C GLN A 353 -14.46 -8.19 35.06
N ARG A 354 -15.05 -7.45 36.00
CA ARG A 354 -14.32 -6.83 37.12
C ARG A 354 -13.80 -7.95 38.02
N SER A 355 -12.50 -8.20 37.99
CA SER A 355 -11.83 -9.30 38.73
C SER A 355 -11.73 -9.07 40.24
N GLY A 356 -12.01 -7.85 40.71
CA GLY A 356 -11.79 -7.45 42.11
C GLY A 356 -10.32 -7.36 42.49
N ILE A 357 -9.40 -7.57 41.54
CA ILE A 357 -7.96 -7.53 41.74
C ILE A 357 -7.43 -6.33 40.96
N GLY A 358 -7.03 -5.31 41.71
CA GLY A 358 -6.51 -4.03 41.23
C GLY A 358 -6.66 -3.00 42.34
N GLU A 359 -5.54 -2.55 42.91
CA GLU A 359 -5.52 -1.35 43.74
C GLU A 359 -5.58 -0.14 42.83
N ASP A 360 -6.55 0.72 43.07
CA ASP A 360 -6.64 2.04 42.47
C ASP A 360 -5.50 2.90 43.04
N CYS A 361 -4.65 3.49 42.19
CA CYS A 361 -3.48 4.24 42.64
C CYS A 361 -3.82 5.59 43.33
N SER A 362 -5.09 5.89 43.54
CA SER A 362 -5.54 7.07 44.28
C SER A 362 -6.54 6.67 45.36
N GLY A 363 -6.12 6.70 46.63
CA GLY A 363 -6.94 6.41 47.81
C GLY A 363 -8.04 7.43 48.09
N LEU A 364 -8.90 7.70 47.13
CA LEU A 364 -10.08 8.55 47.27
C LEU A 364 -11.31 7.78 46.79
N MET A 365 -12.15 7.37 47.74
CA MET A 365 -13.51 6.91 47.45
C MET A 365 -14.28 8.02 46.75
N ILE A 366 -14.73 7.77 45.52
CA ILE A 366 -15.85 8.51 44.92
C ILE A 366 -17.08 7.61 45.05
N PRO A 367 -18.22 8.13 45.57
CA PRO A 367 -19.44 7.33 45.68
C PRO A 367 -20.02 7.01 44.30
N ASP A 368 -20.64 5.82 44.24
CA ASP A 368 -21.29 5.23 43.07
C ASP A 368 -22.02 6.25 42.18
N THR A 369 -21.57 6.37 40.94
CA THR A 369 -22.41 6.86 39.83
C THR A 369 -22.53 5.77 38.79
N HIS A 370 -23.76 5.25 38.68
CA HIS A 370 -24.22 4.37 37.61
C HIS A 370 -23.87 4.96 36.23
N LEU A 371 -22.87 4.38 35.56
CA LEU A 371 -22.66 4.51 34.12
C LEU A 371 -23.04 3.18 33.44
N GLY A 372 -24.28 2.78 33.66
CA GLY A 372 -24.92 1.65 33.01
C GLY A 372 -26.07 2.11 32.14
N GLU A 373 -25.90 3.15 31.33
CA GLU A 373 -26.90 3.61 30.35
C GLU A 373 -26.26 4.66 29.43
N ASN A 374 -25.57 4.27 28.34
CA ASN A 374 -25.38 5.14 27.15
C ASN A 374 -24.64 4.47 25.96
N ILE A 375 -24.96 3.22 25.59
CA ILE A 375 -24.57 2.68 24.27
C ILE A 375 -25.75 1.97 23.60
N ALA A 376 -26.89 2.66 23.52
CA ALA A 376 -28.05 2.18 22.77
C ALA A 376 -28.81 3.32 22.07
N ARG A 377 -28.10 4.26 21.42
CA ARG A 377 -28.71 5.23 20.50
C ARG A 377 -27.74 5.67 19.42
N TYR A 378 -27.35 4.79 18.51
CA TYR A 378 -26.90 5.16 17.16
C TYR A 378 -26.95 3.95 16.22
N ARG A 379 -28.17 3.42 16.00
CA ARG A 379 -28.54 2.71 14.77
C ARG A 379 -30.01 2.99 14.49
N GLY A 380 -30.25 3.87 13.52
CA GLY A 380 -31.59 4.20 13.03
C GLY A 380 -31.69 5.64 12.55
N VAL A 381 -31.08 5.93 11.39
CA VAL A 381 -31.71 6.49 10.17
C VAL A 381 -30.87 6.03 8.99
#